data_AF-A0A8S9NYL2-F1
#
_entry.id   AF-A0A8S9NYL2-F1
#
_cell.length_a   1.000
_cell.length_b   1.000
_cell.length_c   1.000
_cell.angle_alpha   90.00
_cell.angle_beta   90.00
_cell.angle_gamma   90.00
#
_symmetry.space_group_name_H-M   'P 1'
#
loop_
_entity.id
_entity.type
_entity.pdbx_description
1 polymer ?
#
loop_
_entity_poly.entity_id
_entity_poly.type
_entity_poly.pdbx_seq_one_letter_code
_entity_poly.pdbx_strand_id
1 'polypeptide(L)' 'MGGVASLYANFEIVHTTLKILLIPVAHGTEPFEAVVMIDVLRRGGADVTVASVENQVGVDACHGIKIVADSSL' A
#
# COMPACT_ATOMS: atom_id res chain seq x y z
N MET A 1 51.37 -8.51 8.57
CA MET A 1 50.77 -7.78 7.44
C MET A 1 49.29 -8.16 7.37
N GLY A 2 48.48 -7.57 8.25
CA GLY A 2 47.04 -7.73 8.25
C GLY A 2 46.39 -6.46 7.69
N GLY A 3 45.23 -6.61 7.06
CA GLY A 3 44.33 -5.49 6.79
C GLY A 3 44.05 -5.22 5.31
N VAL A 4 43.25 -6.08 4.68
CA VAL A 4 42.41 -5.69 3.52
C VAL A 4 40.95 -6.14 3.66
N ALA A 5 40.54 -6.68 4.82
CA ALA A 5 39.19 -7.22 5.04
C ALA A 5 38.20 -6.21 5.67
N SER A 6 38.54 -4.93 5.79
CA SER A 6 37.79 -3.96 6.59
C SER A 6 37.33 -2.72 5.81
N LEU A 7 36.80 -2.88 4.60
CA LEU A 7 36.29 -1.75 3.79
C LEU A 7 34.88 -1.94 3.20
N TYR A 8 34.17 -3.02 3.53
CA TYR A 8 32.77 -3.22 3.09
C TYR A 8 31.76 -3.42 4.25
N ALA A 9 32.13 -3.11 5.50
CA ALA A 9 31.29 -3.34 6.67
C ALA A 9 30.40 -2.16 7.09
N ASN A 10 30.17 -1.16 6.22
CA ASN A 10 29.41 0.05 6.56
C ASN A 10 28.28 0.36 5.56
N PHE A 11 27.59 -0.67 5.04
CA PHE A 11 26.22 -0.45 4.57
C PHE A 11 25.31 -1.05 5.63
N GLU A 12 24.99 -0.23 6.64
CA GLU A 12 23.84 -0.49 7.51
C GLU A 12 22.64 -0.62 6.58
N ILE A 13 22.24 -1.86 6.27
CA ILE A 13 20.96 -2.12 5.65
C ILE A 13 19.96 -1.65 6.70
N VAL A 14 19.51 -0.41 6.59
CA VAL A 14 18.28 0.04 7.23
C VAL A 14 17.22 -0.89 6.68
N HIS A 15 16.91 -1.95 7.42
CA HIS A 15 15.84 -2.85 7.04
C HIS A 15 14.54 -2.08 7.25
N THR A 16 14.14 -1.33 6.23
CA THR A 16 12.77 -0.85 6.13
C THR A 16 11.93 -2.10 5.89
N THR A 17 11.36 -2.66 6.94
CA THR A 17 10.33 -3.68 6.80
C THR A 17 9.21 -3.06 5.94
N LEU A 18 8.96 -3.66 4.77
CA LEU A 18 7.85 -3.24 3.93
C LEU A 18 6.57 -3.49 4.72
N LYS A 19 5.88 -2.42 5.06
CA LYS A 19 4.57 -2.51 5.73
C LYS A 19 3.55 -2.84 4.65
N ILE A 20 3.08 -4.08 4.65
CA ILE A 20 2.01 -4.55 3.78
C ILE A 20 0.68 -4.19 4.45
N LEU A 21 -0.16 -3.44 3.75
CA LEU A 21 -1.44 -2.93 4.24
C LEU A 21 -2.56 -3.29 3.28
N LEU A 22 -3.69 -3.69 3.84
CA LEU A 22 -4.93 -3.94 3.10
C LEU A 22 -5.90 -2.81 3.37
N ILE A 23 -6.46 -2.21 2.31
CA ILE A 23 -7.52 -1.21 2.40
C ILE A 23 -8.77 -1.79 1.74
N PRO A 24 -9.76 -2.24 2.52
CA PRO A 24 -11.02 -2.71 1.96
C PRO A 24 -11.88 -1.54 1.48
N VAL A 25 -12.49 -1.69 0.31
CA VAL A 25 -13.47 -0.78 -0.27
C VAL A 25 -14.75 -1.55 -0.60
N ALA A 26 -15.90 -0.95 -0.35
CA ALA A 26 -17.21 -1.59 -0.50
C ALA A 26 -18.22 -0.61 -1.08
N HIS A 27 -19.39 -1.10 -1.45
CA HIS A 27 -20.47 -0.21 -1.89
C HIS A 27 -20.72 0.93 -0.87
N GLY A 28 -20.75 2.17 -1.35
CA GLY A 28 -20.93 3.35 -0.50
C GLY A 28 -19.71 3.80 0.31
N THR A 29 -18.50 3.29 0.01
CA THR A 29 -17.26 3.86 0.56
C THR A 29 -17.16 5.36 0.23
N GLU A 30 -16.76 6.18 1.20
CA GLU A 30 -16.42 7.59 0.95
C GLU A 30 -15.12 7.70 0.13
N PRO A 31 -15.18 8.20 -1.12
CA PRO A 31 -14.03 8.14 -2.04
C PRO A 31 -12.84 8.95 -1.55
N PHE A 32 -13.09 10.09 -0.92
CA PHE A 32 -12.02 10.97 -0.46
C PHE A 32 -11.22 10.32 0.68
N GLU A 33 -11.90 9.71 1.65
CA GLU A 33 -11.24 9.03 2.77
C GLU A 33 -10.42 7.83 2.31
N ALA A 34 -10.96 7.02 1.39
CA ALA A 34 -10.26 5.87 0.83
C ALA A 34 -9.01 6.31 0.03
N VAL A 35 -9.16 7.24 -0.91
CA VAL A 35 -8.06 7.67 -1.79
C VAL A 35 -6.97 8.40 -1.01
N VAL A 36 -7.31 9.25 -0.04
CA VAL A 36 -6.32 9.93 0.80
C VAL A 36 -5.49 8.92 1.61
N MET A 37 -6.13 7.93 2.21
CA MET A 37 -5.42 6.87 2.94
C MET A 37 -4.50 6.07 2.02
N ILE A 38 -4.99 5.66 0.84
CA ILE A 38 -4.19 4.92 -0.15
C ILE A 38 -2.97 5.75 -0.60
N ASP A 39 -3.18 7.02 -0.96
CA ASP A 39 -2.12 7.90 -1.48
C ASP A 39 -1.04 8.18 -0.42
N VAL A 40 -1.44 8.54 0.79
CA VAL A 40 -0.48 8.85 1.87
C VAL A 40 0.34 7.62 2.26
N LEU A 41 -0.29 6.45 2.38
CA LEU A 41 0.41 5.22 2.76
C LEU A 41 1.37 4.75 1.67
N ARG A 42 0.95 4.79 0.40
CA ARG A 42 1.84 4.46 -0.74
C ARG A 42 3.02 5.43 -0.84
N ARG A 43 2.80 6.74 -0.67
CA ARG A 43 3.89 7.74 -0.62
C ARG A 43 4.78 7.59 0.60
N GLY A 44 4.26 7.05 1.70
CA GLY A 44 5.01 6.68 2.89
C GLY A 44 5.86 5.40 2.75
N GLY A 45 5.86 4.77 1.56
CA GLY A 45 6.63 3.56 1.28
C GLY A 45 5.97 2.26 1.75
N ALA A 46 4.68 2.29 2.12
CA ALA A 46 3.92 1.07 2.40
C ALA A 46 3.50 0.37 1.09
N ASP A 47 3.46 -0.95 1.12
CA ASP A 47 2.85 -1.76 0.07
C ASP A 47 1.36 -1.89 0.37
N VAL A 48 0.51 -1.24 -0.43
CA VAL A 48 -0.92 -1.10 -0.15
C VAL A 48 -1.72 -1.83 -1.22
N THR A 49 -2.46 -2.85 -0.81
CA THR A 49 -3.47 -3.53 -1.63
C THR A 49 -4.85 -2.97 -1.33
N VAL A 50 -5.51 -2.45 -2.34
CA VAL A 50 -6.93 -2.07 -2.27
C VAL A 50 -7.76 -3.31 -2.63
N ALA A 51 -8.61 -3.75 -1.72
CA ALA A 51 -9.44 -4.93 -1.93
C ALA A 51 -10.93 -4.55 -1.94
N SER A 52 -11.62 -4.96 -2.99
CA SER A 52 -13.07 -4.87 -3.05
C SER A 52 -13.69 -5.94 -2.14
N VAL A 53 -14.66 -5.54 -1.32
CA VAL A 53 -15.50 -6.46 -0.54
C VAL A 53 -16.55 -7.14 -1.44
N GLU A 54 -16.80 -6.60 -2.63
CA GLU A 54 -17.73 -7.16 -3.61
C GLU A 54 -17.08 -8.30 -4.42
N ASN A 55 -17.90 -9.10 -5.12
CA ASN A 55 -17.44 -10.18 -6.00
C ASN A 55 -16.72 -9.72 -7.29
N GLN A 56 -16.36 -8.43 -7.36
CA GLN A 56 -15.73 -7.79 -8.50
C GLN A 56 -14.82 -6.66 -8.02
N VAL A 57 -13.82 -6.30 -8.82
CA VAL A 57 -12.88 -5.23 -8.49
C VAL A 57 -13.48 -3.82 -8.58
N GLY A 58 -14.59 -3.65 -9.32
CA GLY A 58 -15.27 -2.38 -9.46
C GLY A 58 -16.28 -2.14 -8.33
N VAL A 59 -16.10 -1.06 -7.60
CA VAL A 59 -16.95 -0.67 -6.47
C VAL A 59 -17.66 0.65 -6.75
N ASP A 60 -18.97 0.65 -6.57
CA ASP A 60 -19.80 1.85 -6.57
C ASP A 60 -19.67 2.55 -5.21
N ALA A 61 -18.87 3.61 -5.17
CA ALA A 61 -18.62 4.42 -3.99
C ALA A 61 -19.67 5.55 -3.85
N CYS A 62 -19.57 6.36 -2.79
CA CYS A 62 -20.46 7.52 -2.64
C CYS A 62 -20.37 8.51 -3.81
N HIS A 63 -21.41 9.32 -3.97
CA HIS A 63 -21.46 10.43 -4.93
C HIS A 63 -21.31 10.04 -6.41
N GLY A 64 -21.66 8.80 -6.78
CA GLY A 64 -21.58 8.31 -8.15
C GLY A 64 -20.15 8.06 -8.64
N ILE A 65 -19.19 8.01 -7.72
CA ILE A 65 -17.79 7.70 -8.02
C ILE A 65 -17.61 6.19 -8.05
N LYS A 66 -16.76 5.71 -8.95
CA LYS A 66 -16.35 4.31 -9.02
C LYS A 66 -14.90 4.18 -8.56
N ILE A 67 -14.64 3.24 -7.67
CA ILE A 67 -13.29 2.84 -7.27
C ILE A 67 -12.99 1.49 -7.93
N VAL A 68 -11.83 1.37 -8.56
CA VAL A 68 -11.34 0.09 -9.07
C VAL A 68 -10.26 -0.40 -8.11
N ALA A 69 -10.55 -1.48 -7.40
CA ALA A 69 -9.66 -2.13 -6.47
C ALA A 69 -8.58 -2.97 -7.20
N ASP A 70 -7.50 -3.29 -6.50
CA ASP A 70 -6.43 -4.15 -7.02
C ASP A 70 -6.89 -5.63 -7.09
N SER A 71 -7.72 -6.07 -6.14
CA SER A 71 -8.36 -7.40 -6.12
C SER A 71 -9.76 -7.36 -5.53
N SER A 72 -10.54 -8.43 -5.70
CA SER A 72 -11.67 -8.75 -4.82
C SER A 72 -11.17 -9.60 -3.63
N LEU A 73 -11.87 -9.55 -2.51
CA LEU A 73 -11.59 -10.39 -1.34
C LEU A 73 -12.06 -11.84 -1.55
#